data_AF-A0A7J2R429-F1
#
_entry.id   AF-A0A7J2R429-F1
#
_cell.length_a   1.000
_cell.length_b   1.000
_cell.length_c   1.000
_cell.angle_alpha   90.00
_cell.angle_beta   90.00
_cell.angle_gamma   90.00
#
_symmetry.space_group_name_H-M   'P 1'
#
loop_
_entity.id
_entity.type
_entity.pdbx_description
1 polymer ?
#
loop_
_entity_poly.entity_id
_entity_poly.type
_entity_poly.pdbx_seq_one_letter_code
_entity_poly.pdbx_strand_id
1 'polypeptide(L)'
;MVNKNGQLALVIMLFVGLIVTASIISDIANQEELITGSFSVTNGTVAVPSAANGTTDLTGRDLIEEIAIVNATSGGFNALDVTGLTLQRGFGTNGLLSVQLHVNDSGPAILGNEVNVSYTYRADGFVGNGNIAVTQLITLFSALAMVVFAIVMLFQGPLRELINRKF
;
A
#
# COMPACT_ATOMS: atom_id res chain seq x y z
N MET A 1 35.55 39.83 -2.01
CA MET A 1 36.13 38.45 -1.98
C MET A 1 35.02 37.48 -1.63
N VAL A 2 34.66 36.58 -2.55
CA VAL A 2 33.60 35.59 -2.32
C VAL A 2 34.11 34.53 -1.33
N ASN A 3 33.42 34.36 -0.21
CA ASN A 3 33.78 33.38 0.81
C ASN A 3 33.48 31.96 0.31
N LYS A 4 34.53 31.29 -0.21
CA LYS A 4 34.44 29.93 -0.76
C LYS A 4 33.89 28.90 0.24
N ASN A 5 34.13 29.10 1.54
CA ASN A 5 33.63 28.21 2.59
C ASN A 5 32.12 28.39 2.81
N GLY A 6 31.61 29.61 2.67
CA GLY A 6 30.17 29.90 2.73
C GLY A 6 29.40 29.32 1.54
N GLN A 7 29.99 29.34 0.35
CA GLN A 7 29.39 28.73 -0.85
C GLN A 7 29.37 27.20 -0.78
N LEU A 8 30.45 26.56 -0.31
CA LEU A 8 30.49 25.11 -0.12
C LEU A 8 29.50 24.65 0.95
N ALA A 9 29.40 25.38 2.07
CA ALA A 9 28.42 25.11 3.11
C ALA A 9 26.97 25.21 2.60
N LEU A 10 26.69 26.19 1.72
CA LEU A 10 25.39 26.34 1.05
C LEU A 10 25.06 25.16 0.12
N VAL A 11 26.05 24.66 -0.63
CA VAL A 11 25.86 23.49 -1.50
C VAL A 11 25.67 22.21 -0.68
N ILE A 12 26.38 22.04 0.42
CA ILE A 12 26.21 20.87 1.29
C ILE A 12 24.84 20.92 2.00
N MET A 13 24.43 22.08 2.53
CA MET A 13 23.08 22.25 3.09
C MET A 13 21.98 21.94 2.06
N LEU A 14 22.20 22.27 0.79
CA LEU A 14 21.28 21.94 -0.31
C LEU A 14 21.12 20.42 -0.45
N PHE A 15 22.23 19.68 -0.55
CA PHE A 15 22.17 18.22 -0.69
C PHE A 15 21.50 17.56 0.52
N VAL A 16 21.81 18.02 1.73
CA VAL A 16 21.17 17.53 2.94
C VAL A 16 19.67 17.85 2.94
N GLY A 17 19.28 19.07 2.58
CA GLY A 17 17.87 19.47 2.49
C GLY A 17 17.09 18.66 1.47
N LEU A 18 17.67 18.39 0.29
CA LEU A 18 17.07 17.56 -0.75
C LEU A 18 16.89 16.11 -0.29
N ILE A 19 17.90 15.52 0.36
CA ILE A 19 17.83 14.14 0.87
C ILE A 19 16.76 14.01 1.95
N VAL A 20 16.72 14.93 2.92
CA VAL A 20 15.74 14.93 4.01
C VAL A 20 14.32 15.12 3.47
N THR A 21 14.13 16.01 2.49
CA THR A 21 12.82 16.24 1.88
C THR A 21 12.36 15.03 1.08
N ALA A 22 13.26 14.42 0.30
CA ALA A 22 12.95 13.21 -0.45
C ALA A 22 12.58 12.03 0.45
N SER A 23 13.26 11.85 1.59
CA SER A 23 12.90 10.79 2.55
C SER A 23 11.51 10.99 3.14
N ILE A 24 11.15 12.24 3.50
CA ILE A 24 9.82 12.53 4.07
C ILE A 24 8.72 12.31 3.02
N ILE A 25 8.94 12.75 1.78
CA ILE A 25 7.96 12.57 0.70
C ILE A 25 7.77 11.08 0.36
N SER A 26 8.84 10.29 0.37
CA SER A 26 8.75 8.85 0.10
C SER A 26 7.86 8.14 1.10
N ASP A 27 7.97 8.45 2.39
CA ASP A 27 7.15 7.84 3.43
C ASP A 27 5.66 8.23 3.30
N ILE A 28 5.39 9.50 2.96
CA ILE A 28 4.03 9.99 2.71
C ILE A 28 3.42 9.35 1.46
N ALA A 29 4.21 9.19 0.38
CA ALA A 29 3.75 8.54 -0.84
C ALA A 29 3.43 7.06 -0.62
N ASN A 30 4.23 6.35 0.17
CA ASN A 30 3.97 4.95 0.54
C ASN A 30 2.71 4.82 1.41
N GLN A 31 2.47 5.78 2.33
CA GLN A 31 1.22 5.82 3.09
C GLN A 31 0.01 6.06 2.17
N GLU A 32 0.14 6.93 1.16
CA GLU A 32 -0.92 7.15 0.18
C GLU A 32 -1.27 5.89 -0.61
N GLU A 33 -0.30 5.11 -1.03
CA GLU A 33 -0.55 3.83 -1.70
C GLU A 33 -1.30 2.86 -0.78
N LEU A 34 -0.95 2.81 0.51
CA LEU A 34 -1.65 2.00 1.49
C LEU A 34 -3.10 2.49 1.76
N ILE A 35 -3.32 3.80 1.66
CA ILE A 35 -4.60 4.46 1.92
C ILE A 35 -5.53 4.41 0.69
N THR A 36 -5.00 4.33 -0.52
CA THR A 36 -5.76 4.45 -1.79
C THR A 36 -5.74 3.20 -2.65
N GLY A 37 -4.76 2.33 -2.43
CA GLY A 37 -4.50 1.15 -3.24
C GLY A 37 -5.49 0.02 -3.00
N SER A 38 -5.84 -0.64 -4.10
CA SER A 38 -6.37 -2.00 -4.08
C SER A 38 -5.23 -2.98 -4.30
N PHE A 39 -5.14 -3.98 -3.44
CA PHE A 39 -4.12 -5.02 -3.51
C PHE A 39 -4.80 -6.34 -3.87
N SER A 40 -4.10 -7.16 -4.64
CA SER A 40 -4.61 -8.48 -5.04
C SER A 40 -3.79 -9.58 -4.42
N VAL A 41 -4.46 -10.52 -3.77
CA VAL A 41 -3.89 -11.83 -3.45
C VAL A 41 -4.17 -12.74 -4.63
N THR A 42 -3.15 -13.43 -5.13
CA THR A 42 -3.29 -14.45 -6.17
C THR A 42 -2.79 -15.77 -5.62
N ASN A 43 -3.66 -16.79 -5.64
CA ASN A 43 -3.35 -18.15 -5.18
C ASN A 43 -2.76 -18.20 -3.75
N GLY A 44 -3.31 -17.39 -2.85
CA GLY A 44 -2.88 -17.38 -1.45
C GLY A 44 -3.50 -18.54 -0.68
N THR A 45 -2.68 -19.31 0.02
CA THR A 45 -3.14 -20.45 0.82
C THR A 45 -3.71 -19.97 2.16
N VAL A 46 -4.90 -20.42 2.49
CA VAL A 46 -5.66 -20.02 3.68
C VAL A 46 -6.30 -21.25 4.33
N ALA A 47 -6.27 -21.30 5.66
CA ALA A 47 -6.97 -22.33 6.42
C ALA A 47 -8.48 -22.04 6.50
N VAL A 48 -9.28 -23.01 6.07
CA VAL A 48 -10.74 -23.01 6.27
C VAL A 48 -11.03 -23.18 7.76
N PRO A 49 -12.02 -22.45 8.33
CA PRO A 49 -12.45 -22.67 9.70
C PRO A 49 -12.71 -24.15 9.99
N SER A 50 -12.38 -24.60 11.20
CA SER A 50 -12.62 -25.98 11.64
C SER A 50 -14.08 -26.25 12.02
N ALA A 51 -14.94 -25.23 12.01
CA ALA A 51 -16.35 -25.32 12.34
C ALA A 51 -17.22 -24.85 11.16
N ALA A 52 -18.34 -25.55 10.93
CA ALA A 52 -19.37 -25.13 9.98
C ALA A 52 -19.95 -23.76 10.39
N ASN A 53 -20.31 -22.93 9.41
CA ASN A 53 -20.71 -21.53 9.60
C ASN A 53 -19.63 -20.65 10.27
N GLY A 54 -18.38 -21.11 10.28
CA GLY A 54 -17.23 -20.37 10.80
C GLY A 54 -16.71 -19.30 9.84
N THR A 55 -15.85 -18.44 10.35
CA THR A 55 -15.13 -17.42 9.58
C THR A 55 -13.64 -17.43 9.93
N THR A 56 -12.78 -17.29 8.92
CA THR A 56 -11.34 -17.05 9.10
C THR A 56 -11.04 -15.64 8.58
N ASP A 57 -10.33 -14.85 9.37
CA ASP A 57 -9.88 -13.52 8.97
C ASP A 57 -8.74 -13.62 7.94
N LEU A 58 -8.86 -12.85 6.85
CA LEU A 58 -7.87 -12.74 5.79
C LEU A 58 -7.23 -11.36 5.79
N THR A 59 -6.14 -11.23 5.05
CA THR A 59 -5.50 -9.93 4.84
C THR A 59 -6.46 -8.96 4.14
N GLY A 60 -6.58 -7.76 4.70
CA GLY A 60 -7.37 -6.69 4.12
C GLY A 60 -8.56 -6.31 4.96
N ARG A 61 -8.95 -5.04 4.87
CA ARG A 61 -10.05 -4.45 5.64
C ARG A 61 -11.36 -4.47 4.86
N ASP A 62 -11.27 -4.39 3.55
CA ASP A 62 -12.42 -4.30 2.67
C ASP A 62 -12.23 -5.19 1.43
N LEU A 63 -13.21 -6.05 1.14
CA LEU A 63 -13.28 -6.87 -0.06
C LEU A 63 -13.84 -6.02 -1.20
N ILE A 64 -13.07 -5.85 -2.27
CA ILE A 64 -13.51 -5.13 -3.48
C ILE A 64 -14.11 -6.12 -4.46
N GLU A 65 -13.39 -7.21 -4.73
CA GLU A 65 -13.75 -8.21 -5.72
C GLU A 65 -13.26 -9.58 -5.25
N GLU A 66 -14.17 -10.55 -5.25
CA GLU A 66 -13.82 -11.97 -5.16
C GLU A 66 -13.44 -12.46 -6.55
N ILE A 67 -12.19 -12.88 -6.72
CA ILE A 67 -11.68 -13.29 -8.03
C ILE A 67 -11.87 -14.80 -8.22
N ALA A 68 -11.48 -15.62 -7.23
CA ALA A 68 -11.73 -17.06 -7.22
C ALA A 68 -11.36 -17.69 -5.86
N ILE A 69 -12.12 -18.70 -5.45
CA ILE A 69 -11.69 -19.69 -4.46
C ILE A 69 -11.39 -20.98 -5.23
N VAL A 70 -10.12 -21.37 -5.27
CA VAL A 70 -9.64 -22.56 -5.98
C VAL A 70 -9.08 -23.54 -4.96
N ASN A 71 -9.36 -24.83 -5.14
CA ASN A 71 -8.90 -25.86 -4.21
C ASN A 71 -7.36 -25.86 -4.01
N ALA A 72 -6.88 -26.19 -2.80
CA ALA A 72 -5.46 -26.34 -2.52
C ALA A 72 -4.93 -27.75 -2.84
N THR A 73 -3.91 -27.73 -3.69
CA THR A 73 -2.64 -28.46 -3.75
C THR A 73 -2.35 -29.80 -3.02
N SER A 74 -3.13 -30.30 -2.05
CA SER A 74 -2.69 -31.44 -1.21
C SER A 74 -3.66 -32.62 -1.06
N GLY A 75 -4.81 -32.64 -1.73
CA GLY A 75 -5.60 -33.88 -1.71
C GLY A 75 -6.86 -33.89 -2.53
N GLY A 76 -6.79 -34.26 -3.81
CA GLY A 76 -7.88 -34.91 -4.55
C GLY A 76 -9.28 -34.25 -4.65
N PHE A 77 -9.52 -33.09 -4.04
CA PHE A 77 -10.83 -32.45 -4.02
C PHE A 77 -11.10 -31.75 -5.37
N ASN A 78 -12.30 -31.94 -5.90
CA ASN A 78 -12.74 -31.33 -7.16
C ASN A 78 -13.27 -29.92 -6.92
N ALA A 79 -13.46 -29.13 -7.98
CA ALA A 79 -14.03 -27.78 -7.90
C ALA A 79 -15.43 -27.72 -7.23
N LEU A 80 -16.13 -28.86 -7.14
CA LEU A 80 -17.41 -29.02 -6.45
C LEU A 80 -17.27 -29.12 -4.92
N ASP A 81 -16.08 -29.40 -4.38
CA ASP A 81 -15.85 -29.53 -2.94
C ASP A 81 -15.65 -28.17 -2.25
N VAL A 82 -15.45 -27.11 -3.03
CA VAL A 82 -15.40 -25.71 -2.59
C VAL A 82 -16.82 -25.13 -2.43
N THR A 83 -17.86 -25.92 -2.72
CA THR A 83 -19.26 -25.53 -2.58
C THR A 83 -19.53 -25.19 -1.13
N GLY A 84 -19.76 -23.90 -0.86
CA GLY A 84 -20.04 -23.40 0.48
C GLY A 84 -18.97 -22.50 1.08
N LEU A 85 -17.86 -22.29 0.39
CA LEU A 85 -16.97 -21.17 0.71
C LEU A 85 -17.42 -19.90 0.02
N THR A 86 -17.33 -18.79 0.75
CA THR A 86 -17.57 -17.45 0.21
C THR A 86 -16.60 -16.46 0.85
N LEU A 87 -16.11 -15.51 0.07
CA LEU A 87 -15.40 -14.36 0.61
C LEU A 87 -16.40 -13.27 0.94
N GLN A 88 -16.30 -12.72 2.15
CA GLN A 88 -17.18 -11.67 2.59
C GLN A 88 -16.44 -10.61 3.38
N ARG A 89 -17.08 -9.45 3.51
CA ARG A 89 -16.67 -8.42 4.45
C ARG A 89 -17.34 -8.70 5.79
N GLY A 90 -16.55 -8.73 6.87
CA GLY A 90 -17.05 -8.91 8.23
C GLY A 90 -16.23 -8.14 9.26
N PHE A 91 -16.52 -8.38 10.53
CA PHE A 91 -15.71 -7.88 11.64
C PHE A 91 -14.76 -8.97 12.10
N GLY A 92 -13.46 -8.71 11.99
CA GLY A 92 -12.44 -9.64 12.44
C GLY A 92 -12.34 -9.73 13.94
N THR A 93 -11.43 -10.58 14.40
CA THR A 93 -11.24 -10.96 15.80
C THR A 93 -10.95 -9.76 16.73
N ASN A 94 -10.44 -8.65 16.17
CA ASN A 94 -10.16 -7.40 16.89
C ASN A 94 -11.31 -6.37 16.82
N GLY A 95 -12.47 -6.74 16.28
CA GLY A 95 -13.63 -5.84 16.11
C GLY A 95 -13.49 -4.82 14.98
N LEU A 96 -12.41 -4.90 14.19
CA LEU A 96 -12.18 -4.09 13.00
C LEU A 96 -12.77 -4.78 11.77
N LEU A 97 -13.13 -4.00 10.74
CA LEU A 97 -13.53 -4.58 9.45
C LEU A 97 -12.37 -5.42 8.87
N SER A 98 -12.70 -6.58 8.34
CA SER A 98 -11.78 -7.53 7.74
C SER A 98 -12.42 -8.22 6.54
N VAL A 99 -11.60 -8.63 5.58
CA VAL A 99 -11.97 -9.66 4.62
C VAL A 99 -11.98 -11.00 5.36
N GLN A 100 -13.00 -11.81 5.12
CA GLN A 100 -13.19 -13.08 5.79
C GLN A 100 -13.52 -14.17 4.77
N LEU A 101 -12.94 -15.34 5.01
CA LEU A 101 -13.39 -16.58 4.39
C LEU A 101 -14.50 -17.16 5.27
N HIS A 102 -15.70 -17.26 4.73
CA HIS A 102 -16.83 -17.90 5.39
C HIS A 102 -17.08 -19.27 4.79
N VAL A 103 -17.34 -20.25 5.66
CA VAL A 103 -17.77 -21.60 5.28
C VAL A 103 -19.19 -21.82 5.74
N ASN A 104 -20.10 -22.17 4.83
CA ASN A 104 -21.48 -22.49 5.17
C ASN A 104 -21.66 -24.01 5.44
N ASP A 105 -22.88 -24.40 5.84
CA ASP A 105 -23.24 -25.80 6.16
C ASP A 105 -23.08 -26.79 5.00
N SER A 106 -22.90 -26.33 3.76
CA SER A 106 -22.66 -27.17 2.58
C SER A 106 -21.20 -27.53 2.37
N GLY A 107 -20.26 -26.93 3.13
CA GLY A 107 -18.81 -27.16 3.02
C GLY A 107 -18.15 -28.05 4.10
N PRO A 108 -18.78 -29.08 4.70
CA PRO A 108 -18.18 -29.82 5.81
C PRO A 108 -16.94 -30.65 5.39
N ALA A 109 -16.81 -31.01 4.12
CA ALA A 109 -15.71 -31.83 3.59
C ALA A 109 -14.35 -31.10 3.57
N ILE A 110 -14.36 -29.77 3.67
CA ILE A 110 -13.19 -28.89 3.55
C ILE A 110 -12.85 -28.17 4.87
N LEU A 111 -13.59 -28.41 5.94
CA LEU A 111 -13.33 -27.79 7.25
C LEU A 111 -11.96 -28.18 7.78
N GLY A 112 -11.18 -27.19 8.24
CA GLY A 112 -9.82 -27.38 8.73
C GLY A 112 -8.77 -27.71 7.67
N ASN A 113 -9.16 -27.79 6.38
CA ASN A 113 -8.22 -27.91 5.27
C ASN A 113 -7.74 -26.54 4.80
N GLU A 114 -6.69 -26.54 4.00
CA GLU A 114 -6.23 -25.33 3.31
C GLU A 114 -6.91 -25.22 1.94
N VAL A 115 -7.20 -23.99 1.53
CA VAL A 115 -7.70 -23.65 0.19
C VAL A 115 -6.91 -22.48 -0.38
N ASN A 116 -6.87 -22.37 -1.70
CA ASN A 116 -6.24 -21.23 -2.35
C ASN A 116 -7.30 -20.18 -2.68
N VAL A 117 -7.08 -18.95 -2.24
CA VAL A 117 -7.97 -17.82 -2.50
C VAL A 117 -7.26 -16.78 -3.35
N SER A 118 -8.02 -16.20 -4.27
CA SER A 118 -7.61 -15.03 -5.03
C SER A 118 -8.69 -13.96 -4.89
N TYR A 119 -8.29 -12.78 -4.45
CA TYR A 119 -9.21 -11.68 -4.18
C TYR A 119 -8.50 -10.35 -4.20
N THR A 120 -9.26 -9.29 -4.45
CA THR A 120 -8.79 -7.91 -4.37
C THR A 120 -9.38 -7.24 -3.15
N TYR A 121 -8.52 -6.63 -2.35
CA TYR A 121 -8.85 -6.00 -1.08
C TYR A 121 -8.27 -4.59 -0.96
N ARG A 122 -8.81 -3.80 -0.04
CA ARG A 122 -8.18 -2.55 0.44
C ARG A 122 -7.44 -2.82 1.73
N ALA A 123 -6.22 -2.30 1.82
CA ALA A 123 -5.35 -2.49 2.97
C ALA A 123 -5.92 -1.88 4.26
N ASP A 124 -5.33 -2.30 5.38
CA ASP A 124 -5.66 -1.74 6.68
C ASP A 124 -5.21 -0.27 6.74
N GLY A 125 -6.15 0.65 7.00
CA GLY A 125 -5.91 2.10 6.93
C GLY A 125 -6.51 2.81 5.70
N PHE A 126 -7.22 2.11 4.82
CA PHE A 126 -7.98 2.77 3.73
C PHE A 126 -8.92 3.85 4.27
N VAL A 127 -8.80 5.07 3.74
CA VAL A 127 -9.64 6.20 4.11
C VAL A 127 -10.45 6.61 2.89
N GLY A 128 -11.77 6.45 2.94
CA GLY A 128 -12.63 6.74 1.77
C GLY A 128 -12.58 8.21 1.33
N ASN A 129 -12.54 8.42 0.01
CA ASN A 129 -12.73 9.59 -0.88
C ASN A 129 -12.41 11.03 -0.40
N GLY A 130 -12.49 11.39 0.88
CA GLY A 130 -12.22 12.74 1.40
C GLY A 130 -10.77 12.96 1.84
N ASN A 131 -10.17 12.01 2.55
CA ASN A 131 -8.81 12.19 3.09
C ASN A 131 -7.72 11.97 2.03
N ILE A 132 -8.02 11.16 1.01
CA ILE A 132 -7.15 10.91 -0.15
C ILE A 132 -6.80 12.21 -0.86
N ALA A 133 -7.78 13.10 -1.04
CA ALA A 133 -7.58 14.36 -1.74
C ALA A 133 -6.59 15.28 -1.01
N VAL A 134 -6.53 15.23 0.33
CA VAL A 134 -5.68 16.11 1.14
C VAL A 134 -4.22 15.66 1.05
N THR A 135 -3.95 14.38 1.23
CA THR A 135 -2.58 13.88 1.20
C THR A 135 -2.00 13.92 -0.22
N GLN A 136 -2.80 13.65 -1.26
CA GLN A 136 -2.39 13.85 -2.66
C GLN A 136 -2.00 15.31 -2.92
N LEU A 137 -2.76 16.27 -2.38
CA LEU A 137 -2.44 17.70 -2.48
C LEU A 137 -1.09 18.01 -1.81
N ILE A 138 -0.85 17.48 -0.61
CA ILE A 138 0.39 17.69 0.16
C ILE A 138 1.59 17.15 -0.61
N THR A 139 1.50 15.93 -1.15
CA THR A 139 2.56 15.32 -1.95
C THR A 139 2.83 16.13 -3.22
N LEU A 140 1.78 16.58 -3.91
CA LEU A 140 1.90 17.39 -5.14
C LEU A 140 2.55 18.76 -4.87
N PHE A 141 2.12 19.47 -3.82
CA PHE A 141 2.70 20.76 -3.45
C PHE A 141 4.13 20.62 -2.95
N SER A 142 4.47 19.53 -2.25
CA SER A 142 5.84 19.26 -1.79
C SER A 142 6.77 18.95 -2.97
N ALA A 143 6.32 18.16 -3.94
CA ALA A 143 7.05 17.89 -5.16
C ALA A 143 7.27 19.16 -5.99
N LEU A 144 6.23 20.00 -6.13
CA LEU A 144 6.32 21.27 -6.83
C LEU A 144 7.29 22.24 -6.14
N ALA A 145 7.26 22.32 -4.81
CA ALA A 145 8.18 23.14 -4.03
C ALA A 145 9.65 22.74 -4.26
N MET A 146 9.95 21.44 -4.34
CA MET A 146 11.30 20.97 -4.68
C MET A 146 11.75 21.45 -6.06
N VAL A 147 10.87 21.34 -7.07
CA VAL A 147 11.18 21.76 -8.44
C VAL A 147 11.42 23.27 -8.51
N VAL A 148 10.54 24.06 -7.91
CA VAL A 148 10.67 25.53 -7.88
C VAL A 148 11.97 25.93 -7.17
N PHE A 149 12.27 25.32 -6.03
CA PHE A 149 13.49 25.59 -5.28
C PHE A 149 14.76 25.24 -6.09
N ALA A 150 14.78 24.09 -6.76
CA ALA A 150 15.88 23.70 -7.64
C ALA A 150 16.08 24.68 -8.80
N ILE A 151 14.99 25.12 -9.45
CA ILE A 151 15.03 26.11 -10.54
C ILE A 151 15.56 27.45 -10.04
N VAL A 152 15.04 27.99 -8.95
CA VAL A 152 15.51 29.27 -8.38
C VAL A 152 17.00 29.23 -8.08
N MET A 153 17.51 28.12 -7.53
CA MET A 153 18.94 27.97 -7.24
C MET A 153 19.81 27.84 -8.50
N LEU A 154 19.30 27.22 -9.56
CA LEU A 154 19.98 27.11 -10.86
C LEU A 154 20.09 28.46 -11.59
N PHE A 155 19.06 29.30 -11.48
CA PHE A 155 18.99 30.57 -12.23
C PHE A 155 19.40 31.80 -11.41
N GLN A 156 19.37 31.75 -10.09
CA GLN A 156 19.63 32.92 -9.22
C GLN A 156 20.57 32.64 -8.04
N GLY A 157 20.92 31.37 -7.79
CA GLY A 157 21.69 30.96 -6.62
C GLY A 157 23.21 30.82 -6.84
N PRO A 158 23.95 30.44 -5.78
CA PRO A 158 25.40 30.23 -5.82
C PRO A 158 25.86 29.14 -6.80
N LEU A 159 24.96 28.23 -7.20
CA LEU A 159 25.23 27.22 -8.24
C LEU A 159 25.42 27.85 -9.62
N ARG A 160 24.65 28.89 -9.96
CA ARG A 160 24.83 29.64 -11.21
C ARG A 160 26.20 30.31 -11.26
N GLU A 161 26.63 30.91 -10.16
CA GLU A 161 27.96 31.51 -10.05
C GLU A 161 29.08 30.47 -10.17
N LEU A 162 28.86 29.24 -9.71
CA LEU A 162 29.79 28.12 -9.85
C LEU A 162 29.87 27.58 -11.27
N ILE A 163 28.72 27.48 -11.97
CA ILE A 163 28.64 27.02 -13.37
C ILE A 163 29.25 28.06 -14.31
N ASN A 164 28.90 29.34 -14.13
CA ASN A 164 29.38 30.45 -14.98
C ASN A 164 30.85 30.83 -14.73
N ARG A 165 31.51 30.24 -13.73
CA ARG A 165 32.91 30.51 -13.41
C ARG A 165 33.86 29.46 -14.03
N LYS A 166 33.32 28.39 -14.61
CA LYS A 166 34.08 27.37 -15.35
C LYS A 166 34.06 27.56 -16.87
N PHE A 167 33.34 28.57 -17.36
CA PHE A 167 33.45 29.13 -18.70
C PHE A 167 33.89 30.58 -18.60
#